data_AF-A0A354M7E3-F1
#
_entry.id   AF-A0A354M7E3-F1
#
_cell.length_a   1.000
_cell.length_b   1.000
_cell.length_c   1.000
_cell.angle_alpha   90.00
_cell.angle_beta   90.00
_cell.angle_gamma   90.00
#
_symmetry.space_group_name_H-M   'P 1'
#
loop_
_entity.id
_entity.type
_entity.pdbx_description
1 polymer ?
#
loop_
_entity_poly.entity_id
_entity_poly.type
_entity_poly.pdbx_seq_one_letter_code
_entity_poly.pdbx_strand_id
1 'polypeptide(L)' 'PDSSTLGFGKIFTDHMFMMDYSREEGWHDARIVPFGNISLHPASTVLH' A
#
# COMPACT_ATOMS: atom_id res chain seq x y z
N PRO A 1 -18.74 4.31 7.19
CA PRO A 1 -19.53 3.24 7.84
C PRO A 1 -20.02 3.70 9.21
N ASP A 2 -21.12 3.12 9.70
CA ASP A 2 -21.50 3.30 11.10
C ASP A 2 -20.38 2.79 12.02
N SER A 3 -20.02 3.56 13.04
CA SER A 3 -18.94 3.23 13.97
C SER A 3 -19.25 1.98 14.79
N SER A 4 -20.54 1.68 15.00
CA SER A 4 -20.99 0.47 15.71
C SER A 4 -20.77 -0.83 14.91
N THR A 5 -20.59 -0.74 13.58
CA THR A 5 -20.45 -1.88 12.67
C THR A 5 -19.04 -2.03 12.09
N LEU A 6 -18.04 -1.34 12.66
CA LEU A 6 -16.66 -1.45 12.18
C LEU A 6 -16.12 -2.87 12.41
N GLY A 7 -15.32 -3.35 11.46
CA GLY A 7 -14.61 -4.63 11.55
C GLY A 7 -13.12 -4.44 11.32
N PHE A 8 -12.29 -4.98 12.22
CA PHE A 8 -10.84 -4.89 12.13
C PHE A 8 -10.33 -5.48 10.79
N GLY A 9 -9.58 -4.69 10.02
CA GLY A 9 -8.96 -5.10 8.77
C GLY A 9 -9.90 -5.35 7.58
N LYS A 10 -11.17 -4.91 7.66
CA LYS A 10 -12.17 -5.16 6.61
C LYS A 10 -12.57 -3.93 5.81
N ILE A 11 -12.34 -2.74 6.36
CA ILE A 11 -12.78 -1.48 5.78
C ILE A 11 -11.54 -0.60 5.64
N PHE A 12 -11.28 -0.15 4.42
CA PHE A 12 -10.14 0.70 4.06
C PHE A 12 -10.64 2.07 3.60
N THR A 13 -9.79 3.09 3.76
CA THR A 13 -10.04 4.45 3.27
C THR A 13 -9.83 4.55 1.77
N ASP A 14 -10.26 5.67 1.17
CA ASP A 14 -10.20 5.88 -0.28
C ASP A 14 -8.77 5.94 -0.85
N HIS A 15 -7.77 6.23 -0.01
CA HIS A 15 -6.38 6.43 -0.41
C HIS A 15 -5.40 5.64 0.46
N MET A 16 -4.20 5.41 -0.10
CA MET A 16 -3.03 4.84 0.58
C MET A 16 -1.76 5.63 0.24
N PHE A 17 -0.74 5.52 1.09
CA PHE A 17 0.57 6.10 0.83
C PHE A 17 1.51 5.04 0.23
N MET A 18 2.28 5.44 -0.78
CA MET A 18 3.33 4.64 -1.39
C MET A 18 4.63 5.44 -1.46
N MET A 19 5.76 4.74 -1.33
CA MET A 19 7.09 5.29 -1.54
C MET A 19 7.98 4.17 -2.05
N ASP A 20 8.77 4.49 -3.07
CA ASP A 20 9.63 3.51 -3.72
C ASP A 20 11.03 3.58 -3.08
N TYR A 21 11.73 2.44 -3.11
CA TYR A 21 13.11 2.36 -2.66
C TYR A 21 13.98 1.69 -3.72
N SER A 22 15.10 2.32 -4.04
CA SER A 22 16.19 1.76 -4.85
C SER A 22 17.52 1.95 -4.12
N ARG A 23 18.54 1.14 -4.47
CA ARG A 23 19.86 1.27 -3.84
C ARG A 23 20.55 2.56 -4.27
N GLU A 24 20.26 3.00 -5.49
CA GLU A 24 20.86 4.17 -6.13
C GLU A 24 20.31 5.48 -5.57
N GLU A 25 18.99 5.56 -5.34
CA GLU A 25 18.32 6.81 -4.96
C GLU A 25 17.84 6.83 -3.50
N GLY A 26 17.91 5.69 -2.80
CA GLY A 26 17.35 5.56 -1.46
C GLY A 26 15.83 5.53 -1.51
N TRP A 27 15.17 6.26 -0.61
CA TRP A 27 13.71 6.43 -0.65
C TRP A 27 13.33 7.58 -1.57
N HIS A 28 12.44 7.33 -2.53
CA HIS A 28 12.00 8.32 -3.52
C HIS A 28 10.52 8.10 -3.92
N ASP A 29 10.00 8.98 -4.77
CA ASP A 29 8.64 8.89 -5.36
C ASP A 29 7.49 8.73 -4.34
N ALA A 30 7.56 9.47 -3.24
CA ALA A 30 6.51 9.53 -2.23
C ALA A 30 5.19 10.07 -2.83
N ARG A 31 4.10 9.32 -2.64
CA ARG A 31 2.80 9.63 -3.23
C ARG A 31 1.64 9.12 -2.38
N ILE A 32 0.55 9.90 -2.36
CA ILE A 32 -0.77 9.45 -1.90
C ILE A 32 -1.57 9.08 -3.14
N VAL A 33 -2.08 7.85 -3.21
CA VAL A 33 -2.78 7.29 -4.37
C VAL A 33 -4.11 6.69 -3.95
N PRO A 34 -5.10 6.53 -4.87
CA PRO A 34 -6.31 5.76 -4.58
C PRO A 34 -5.97 4.36 -4.08
N PHE A 35 -6.71 3.89 -3.07
CA PHE A 35 -6.51 2.55 -2.51
C PHE A 35 -6.78 1.48 -3.56
N GLY A 36 -5.86 0.53 -3.70
CA GLY A 36 -5.97 -0.50 -4.73
C GLY A 36 -4.85 -1.55 -4.65
N ASN A 37 -4.86 -2.46 -5.62
CA ASN A 37 -3.88 -3.54 -5.69
C ASN A 37 -2.47 -2.99 -5.94
N ILE A 38 -1.47 -3.61 -5.32
CA ILE A 38 -0.05 -3.34 -5.59
C ILE A 38 0.44 -4.34 -6.63
N SER A 39 1.02 -3.85 -7.73
CA SER A 39 1.66 -4.70 -8.74
C SER A 39 3.05 -5.11 -8.27
N LEU A 40 3.28 -6.41 -8.13
CA LEU A 40 4.56 -6.98 -7.69
C LEU A 40 5.07 -7.99 -8.71
N HIS A 41 6.39 -8.07 -8.87
CA HIS A 41 7.01 -9.14 -9.64
C HIS A 41 6.75 -10.48 -8.91
N PRO A 42 6.42 -11.58 -9.62
CA PRO A 42 6.10 -12.85 -8.97
C PRO A 42 7.26 -13.43 -8.14
N ALA A 43 8.51 -13.02 -8.43
CA ALA A 43 9.70 -13.41 -7.68
C ALA A 43 10.13 -12.39 -6.60
N SER A 44 9.29 -11.43 -6.22
CA SER A 44 9.61 -10.49 -5.12
C SER A 44 9.82 -11.25 -3.81
N THR A 45 10.91 -10.95 -3.07
CA THR A 45 11.30 -11.67 -1.85
C THR A 45 10.22 -11.69 -0.76
N VAL A 46 9.32 -10.70 -0.69
CA VAL A 46 8.21 -10.72 0.28
C VAL A 46 7.22 -11.89 0.05
N LEU A 47 7.24 -12.51 -1.13
CA LEU A 47 6.37 -13.62 -1.49
C LEU A 47 7.01 -15.01 -1.27
N HIS A 48 8.26 -15.06 -0.76
CA HIS A 48 9.03 -16.30 -0.56
C HIS A 48 9.80 -16.28 0.77
#